data_AF-A0A5C9EQ17-F1
#
_entry.id   AF-A0A5C9EQ17-F1
#
_cell.length_a   1.000
_cell.length_b   1.000
_cell.length_c   1.000
_cell.angle_alpha   90.00
_cell.angle_beta   90.00
_cell.angle_gamma   90.00
#
_symmetry.space_group_name_H-M   'P 1'
#
loop_
_entity.id
_entity.type
_entity.pdbx_description
1 polymer ?
#
loop_
_entity_poly.entity_id
_entity_poly.type
_entity_poly.pdbx_seq_one_letter_code
_entity_poly.pdbx_strand_id
1 'polypeptide(L)'
;MITYKAKLVGITIHEVDEAYTSKCSSLDLEPIKKHKQYVGNQIKRGLFKGSSYLLNADVNGALNILRKVVGDDFIQNLSDRGCWFQLVRIRDMFQTSHEQFVLKTVTIS
;
A
#
# COMPACT_ATOMS: atom_id res chain seq x y z
N MET A 1 15.80 -10.69 9.45
CA MET A 1 16.70 -10.26 8.34
C MET A 1 16.68 -8.75 8.11
N ILE A 2 15.52 -8.09 8.15
CA ILE A 2 15.41 -6.62 8.00
C ILE A 2 16.13 -5.88 9.14
N THR A 3 15.94 -6.34 10.39
CA THR A 3 16.58 -5.80 11.59
C THR A 3 18.10 -5.68 11.50
N TYR A 4 18.75 -6.74 11.02
CA TYR A 4 20.20 -6.77 10.84
C TYR A 4 20.67 -5.75 9.80
N LYS A 5 20.07 -5.73 8.60
CA LYS A 5 20.48 -4.83 7.51
C LYS A 5 20.27 -3.37 7.86
N ALA A 6 19.16 -3.03 8.51
CA ALA A 6 18.89 -1.67 8.97
C ALA A 6 19.91 -1.22 10.03
N LYS A 7 20.27 -2.11 10.97
CA LYS A 7 21.30 -1.81 11.98
C LYS A 7 22.66 -1.51 11.35
N LEU A 8 23.05 -2.21 10.28
CA LEU A 8 24.32 -1.95 9.58
C LEU A 8 24.40 -0.53 8.98
N VAL A 9 23.26 0.04 8.59
CA VAL A 9 23.17 1.39 8.01
C VAL A 9 22.73 2.45 9.03
N GLY A 10 22.66 2.10 10.32
CA GLY A 10 22.29 3.03 11.39
C GLY A 10 20.79 3.35 11.49
N ILE A 11 19.92 2.55 10.87
CA ILE A 11 18.46 2.72 10.97
C ILE A 11 17.93 1.96 12.19
N THR A 12 17.23 2.67 13.08
CA THR A 12 16.51 2.09 14.22
C THR A 12 15.18 1.49 13.76
N ILE A 13 14.88 0.28 14.21
CA ILE A 13 13.60 -0.40 13.91
C ILE A 13 12.76 -0.46 15.17
N HIS A 14 11.49 -0.14 14.99
CA HIS A 14 10.45 -0.28 16.00
C HIS A 14 9.45 -1.34 15.51
N GLU A 15 9.28 -2.39 16.27
CA GLU A 15 8.27 -3.42 15.99
C GLU A 15 6.92 -2.96 16.53
N VAL A 16 5.89 -3.03 15.69
CA VAL A 16 4.55 -2.53 15.98
C VAL A 16 3.56 -3.62 15.67
N ASP A 17 2.56 -3.79 16.53
CA ASP A 17 1.48 -4.74 16.31
C ASP A 17 0.63 -4.36 15.08
N GLU A 18 0.36 -5.33 14.22
CA GLU A 18 -0.40 -5.16 12.98
C GLU A 18 -1.92 -5.36 13.18
N ALA A 19 -2.40 -5.56 14.41
CA ALA A 19 -3.82 -5.77 14.62
C ALA A 19 -4.66 -4.60 14.05
N TYR A 20 -5.67 -4.98 13.25
CA TYR A 20 -6.68 -4.11 12.64
C TYR A 20 -6.18 -3.10 11.59
N THR A 21 -4.88 -3.06 11.27
CA THR A 21 -4.28 -2.07 10.35
C THR A 21 -4.70 -2.26 8.89
N SER A 22 -5.06 -3.48 8.48
CA SER A 22 -5.53 -3.78 7.13
C SER A 22 -7.02 -3.49 6.90
N LYS A 23 -7.80 -3.29 7.98
CA LYS A 23 -9.25 -3.06 7.92
C LYS A 23 -9.66 -1.62 8.15
N CYS A 24 -9.02 -0.95 9.11
CA CYS A 24 -9.36 0.43 9.45
C CYS A 24 -8.97 1.37 8.31
N SER A 25 -9.80 2.37 8.04
CA SER A 25 -9.55 3.37 7.01
C SER A 25 -8.54 4.41 7.52
N SER A 26 -7.40 4.49 6.83
CA SER A 26 -6.29 5.36 7.26
C SER A 26 -6.55 6.85 7.06
N LEU A 27 -7.11 7.27 5.92
CA LEU A 27 -7.34 8.70 5.61
C LEU A 27 -8.61 9.24 6.28
N ASP A 28 -9.57 8.38 6.61
CA ASP A 28 -10.74 8.74 7.41
C ASP A 28 -10.42 8.90 8.90
N LEU A 29 -9.15 8.75 9.28
CA LEU A 29 -8.66 8.77 10.66
C LEU A 29 -9.42 7.79 11.57
N GLU A 30 -9.88 6.67 11.02
CA GLU A 30 -10.60 5.67 11.79
C GLU A 30 -9.69 5.13 12.91
N PRO A 31 -10.15 5.07 14.16
CA PRO A 31 -9.32 4.57 15.26
C PRO A 31 -8.97 3.10 15.03
N ILE A 32 -7.70 2.75 15.16
CA ILE A 32 -7.18 1.43 14.79
C ILE A 32 -7.50 0.40 15.87
N LYS A 33 -8.73 -0.11 15.85
CA LYS A 33 -9.25 -1.09 16.80
C LYS A 33 -10.33 -1.96 16.17
N LYS A 34 -10.82 -2.94 16.92
CA LYS A 34 -11.97 -3.74 16.51
C LYS A 34 -13.22 -2.87 16.47
N HIS A 35 -13.85 -2.81 15.31
CA HIS A 35 -15.16 -2.18 15.12
C HIS A 35 -16.24 -3.21 14.81
N LYS A 36 -17.50 -2.89 15.17
CA LYS A 36 -18.68 -3.64 14.71
C LYS A 36 -18.92 -3.41 13.22
N GLN A 37 -18.72 -2.17 12.79
CA GLN A 37 -18.82 -1.73 11.40
C GLN A 37 -17.61 -0.85 11.11
N TYR A 38 -16.87 -1.18 10.06
CA TYR A 38 -15.70 -0.43 9.62
C TYR A 38 -16.12 0.60 8.57
N VAL A 39 -15.41 1.72 8.51
CA VAL A 39 -15.65 2.75 7.48
C VAL A 39 -15.21 2.25 6.11
N GLY A 40 -14.03 1.61 6.06
CA GLY A 40 -13.46 1.07 4.84
C GLY A 40 -13.50 -0.45 4.74
N ASN A 41 -13.30 -0.95 3.53
CA ASN A 41 -13.16 -2.38 3.26
C ASN A 41 -12.12 -2.68 2.17
N GLN A 42 -11.43 -3.80 2.32
CA GLN A 42 -10.59 -4.34 1.25
C GLN A 42 -11.49 -5.05 0.22
N ILE A 43 -11.57 -4.50 -0.99
CA ILE A 43 -12.40 -5.08 -2.07
C ILE A 43 -11.71 -6.33 -2.64
N LYS A 44 -10.41 -6.20 -2.92
CA LYS A 44 -9.56 -7.26 -3.47
C LYS A 44 -8.10 -7.02 -3.09
N ARG A 45 -7.22 -8.00 -3.35
CA ARG A 45 -5.78 -7.85 -3.11
C ARG A 45 -5.25 -6.59 -3.82
N GLY A 46 -4.55 -5.75 -3.07
CA GLY A 46 -4.00 -4.48 -3.55
C GLY A 46 -5.00 -3.33 -3.73
N LEU A 47 -6.28 -3.51 -3.39
CA LEU A 47 -7.30 -2.45 -3.50
C LEU A 47 -8.14 -2.34 -2.22
N PHE A 48 -8.08 -1.17 -1.61
CA PHE A 48 -8.87 -0.76 -0.45
C PHE A 48 -9.83 0.36 -0.83
N LYS A 49 -11.03 0.32 -0.27
CA LYS A 49 -12.04 1.38 -0.41
C LYS A 49 -12.30 1.99 0.96
N GLY A 50 -12.07 3.29 1.06
CA GLY A 50 -12.45 4.10 2.23
C GLY A 50 -13.88 4.64 2.10
N SER A 51 -14.18 5.69 2.85
CA SER A 51 -15.49 6.36 2.81
C SER A 51 -15.87 6.84 1.39
N SER A 52 -14.95 7.54 0.71
CA SER A 52 -15.19 8.22 -0.57
C SER A 52 -14.07 8.01 -1.60
N TYR A 53 -13.05 7.23 -1.26
CA TYR A 53 -11.84 7.09 -2.08
C TYR A 53 -11.42 5.63 -2.26
N LEU A 54 -10.56 5.40 -3.25
CA LEU A 54 -9.86 4.14 -3.46
C LEU A 54 -8.37 4.34 -3.19
N LEU A 55 -7.78 3.39 -2.47
CA LEU A 55 -6.36 3.40 -2.13
C LEU A 55 -5.76 2.01 -2.33
N ASN A 56 -4.44 1.93 -2.51
CA ASN A 56 -3.77 0.65 -2.46
C ASN A 56 -3.87 0.09 -1.02
N ALA A 57 -4.23 -1.19 -0.90
CA ALA A 57 -4.34 -1.84 0.40
C ALA A 57 -3.04 -1.81 1.21
N ASP A 58 -1.89 -1.94 0.56
CA ASP A 58 -0.57 -1.92 1.20
C ASP A 58 -0.25 -0.51 1.72
N VAL A 59 -0.65 0.53 0.97
CA VAL A 59 -0.53 1.92 1.42
C VAL A 59 -1.42 2.18 2.63
N ASN A 60 -2.66 1.68 2.63
CA ASN A 60 -3.55 1.79 3.79
C ASN A 60 -2.94 1.14 5.04
N GLY A 61 -2.38 -0.07 4.89
CA GLY A 61 -1.71 -0.78 5.98
C GLY A 61 -0.48 -0.03 6.50
N ALA A 62 0.39 0.45 5.60
CA ALA A 62 1.58 1.20 5.96
C ALA A 62 1.25 2.51 6.70
N LEU A 63 0.22 3.24 6.24
CA LEU A 63 -0.26 4.44 6.91
C LEU A 63 -0.77 4.14 8.31
N ASN A 64 -1.55 3.08 8.49
CA ASN A 64 -2.05 2.71 9.82
C ASN A 64 -0.94 2.28 10.78
N ILE A 65 0.11 1.60 10.31
CA ILE A 65 1.29 1.32 11.13
C ILE A 65 1.98 2.62 11.56
N LEU A 66 2.17 3.55 10.63
CA LEU A 66 2.79 4.83 10.94
C LEU A 66 1.95 5.66 11.93
N ARG A 67 0.62 5.65 11.77
CA ARG A 67 -0.33 6.27 12.71
C ARG A 67 -0.22 5.71 14.13
N LYS A 68 -0.01 4.40 14.29
CA LYS A 68 0.22 3.79 15.63
C LYS A 68 1.48 4.31 16.32
N VAL A 69 2.50 4.74 15.56
CA VAL A 69 3.79 5.17 16.10
C VAL A 69 3.87 6.68 16.29
N VAL A 70 3.44 7.45 15.29
CA VAL A 70 3.65 8.90 15.21
C VAL A 70 2.37 9.70 15.50
N GLY A 71 1.20 9.06 15.46
CA GLY A 71 -0.10 9.72 15.58
C GLY A 71 -0.68 10.14 14.23
N ASP A 72 -1.76 10.92 14.27
CA ASP A 72 -2.58 11.23 13.08
C ASP A 72 -2.19 12.54 12.38
N ASP A 73 -1.40 13.40 13.04
CA ASP A 73 -1.09 14.77 12.57
C ASP A 73 -0.42 14.82 11.19
N PHE A 74 0.35 13.79 10.83
CA PHE A 74 1.05 13.76 9.55
C PHE A 74 0.13 13.51 8.35
N ILE A 75 -1.06 12.92 8.56
CA ILE A 75 -1.99 12.56 7.49
C ILE A 75 -2.48 13.80 6.74
N GLN A 76 -2.75 14.89 7.47
CA GLN A 76 -3.19 16.16 6.88
C GLN A 76 -2.17 16.72 5.89
N ASN A 77 -0.88 16.64 6.24
CA ASN A 77 0.21 17.08 5.37
C ASN A 77 0.47 16.16 4.17
N LEU A 78 -0.07 14.93 4.21
CA LEU A 78 0.11 13.90 3.19
C LEU A 78 -0.98 13.94 2.12
N SER A 79 -2.21 14.33 2.51
CA SER A 79 -3.38 14.35 1.62
C SER A 79 -3.15 15.24 0.38
N ASP A 80 -2.37 16.31 0.55
CA ASP A 80 -2.06 17.27 -0.51
C ASP A 80 -0.79 16.93 -1.32
N ARG A 81 -0.10 15.83 -1.00
CA ARG A 81 1.21 15.50 -1.59
C ARG A 81 1.19 14.12 -2.25
N GLY A 82 0.86 14.07 -3.54
CA GLY A 82 1.12 12.91 -4.41
C GLY A 82 -0.11 12.34 -5.11
N CYS A 83 0.11 11.29 -5.91
CA CYS A 83 -0.92 10.65 -6.75
C CYS A 83 -1.36 9.30 -6.16
N TRP A 84 -1.95 9.33 -4.96
CA TRP A 84 -2.33 8.11 -4.22
C TRP A 84 -3.68 7.52 -4.67
N PHE A 85 -4.51 8.36 -5.29
CA PHE A 85 -5.88 8.03 -5.69
C PHE A 85 -5.98 7.45 -7.10
N GLN A 86 -4.90 7.50 -7.90
CA GLN A 86 -4.89 6.98 -9.27
C GLN A 86 -4.33 5.55 -9.33
N LEU A 87 -5.13 4.59 -8.88
CA LEU A 87 -4.71 3.20 -8.87
C LEU A 87 -4.70 2.62 -10.28
N VAL A 88 -3.52 2.46 -10.85
CA VAL A 88 -3.31 1.76 -12.12
C VAL A 88 -2.87 0.32 -11.83
N ARG A 89 -3.67 -0.65 -12.25
CA ARG A 89 -3.25 -2.05 -12.24
C ARG A 89 -2.39 -2.33 -13.46
N ILE A 90 -1.08 -2.35 -13.26
CA ILE A 90 -0.13 -2.83 -14.27
C ILE A 90 -0.27 -4.36 -14.34
N ARG A 91 -0.61 -4.90 -15.51
CA ARG A 91 -0.53 -6.33 -15.81
C ARG A 91 0.82 -6.56 -16.49
N ASP A 92 1.53 -7.59 -16.07
CA ASP A 92 2.90 -7.99 -16.44
C ASP A 92 3.60 -7.17 -17.55
N MET A 93 4.69 -6.48 -17.21
CA MET A 93 5.60 -5.89 -18.21
C MET A 93 6.51 -6.94 -18.90
N PHE A 94 6.58 -8.17 -18.36
CA PHE A 94 7.55 -9.19 -18.81
C PHE A 94 7.01 -10.17 -19.85
N GLN A 95 5.69 -10.29 -20.05
CA GLN A 95 5.15 -11.18 -21.10
C GLN A 95 5.44 -10.64 -22.52
N THR A 96 5.58 -9.33 -22.67
CA THR A 96 5.80 -8.69 -23.96
C THR A 96 7.18 -8.92 -24.56
N SER A 97 8.23 -9.30 -23.81
CA SER A 97 9.57 -9.47 -24.39
C SER A 97 9.72 -10.79 -25.15
N HIS A 98 9.26 -11.91 -24.59
CA HIS A 98 9.30 -13.21 -25.27
C HIS A 98 8.34 -13.26 -26.46
N GLU A 99 7.11 -12.78 -26.31
CA GLU A 99 6.16 -12.75 -27.43
C GLU A 99 6.62 -11.81 -28.55
N GLN A 100 7.19 -10.64 -28.24
CA GLN A 100 7.74 -9.75 -29.28
C GLN A 100 9.04 -10.26 -29.91
N PHE A 101 9.88 -10.98 -29.16
CA PHE A 101 11.06 -11.65 -29.71
C PHE A 101 10.67 -12.76 -30.69
N VAL A 102 9.72 -13.61 -30.29
CA VAL A 102 9.19 -14.70 -31.15
C VAL A 102 8.52 -14.12 -32.40
N LEU A 103 7.69 -13.09 -32.27
CA LEU A 103 7.04 -12.43 -33.40
C LEU A 103 8.06 -11.82 -34.38
N LYS A 104 9.14 -11.19 -33.89
CA LYS A 104 10.23 -10.68 -34.73
C LYS A 104 10.99 -11.79 -35.46
N THR A 105 11.21 -12.95 -34.84
CA THR A 105 11.90 -14.07 -35.51
C THR A 105 11.06 -14.74 -36.59
N VAL A 106 9.73 -14.76 -36.44
CA VAL A 106 8.81 -15.37 -37.42
C VAL A 106 8.51 -14.46 -38.61
N THR A 107 8.71 -13.15 -38.50
CA THR A 107 8.51 -12.20 -39.62
C THR A 107 9.75 -11.98 -40.49
N ILE A 108 10.89 -12.58 -40.15
CA ILE A 108 12.16 -12.45 -40.89
C ILE A 108 12.47 -13.69 -41.75
N SER A 109 11.56 -14.68 -41.82
CA SER A 109 11.67 -15.86 -42.70
C SER A 109 10.80 -15.75 -43.94
#